data_AF-A0A089JI30-F1
#
_entry.id   AF-A0A089JI30-F1
#
_cell.length_a   1.000
_cell.length_b   1.000
_cell.length_c   1.000
_cell.angle_alpha   90.00
_cell.angle_beta   90.00
_cell.angle_gamma   90.00
#
_symmetry.space_group_name_H-M   'P 1'
#
loop_
_entity.id
_entity.type
_entity.pdbx_description
1 polymer ?
#
loop_
_entity_poly.entity_id
_entity_poly.type
_entity_poly.pdbx_seq_one_letter_code
_entity_poly.pdbx_strand_id
1 'polypeptide(L)' 'MRNWLAGLLVSGGLRLMKGGDTMSVIYALLIIKGLKTYAQVPVKLQPEVKTYLAASDLDENGEPLPAK' A
#
# COMPACT_ATOMS: atom_id res chain seq x y z
N MET A 1 -0.10 19.79 -11.10
CA MET A 1 0.74 18.74 -11.70
C MET A 1 1.01 17.69 -10.62
N ARG A 2 0.42 16.50 -10.77
CA ARG A 2 0.41 15.41 -9.76
C ARG A 2 1.74 14.65 -9.80
N ASN A 3 2.68 14.99 -8.91
CA ASN A 3 3.95 14.27 -8.75
C ASN A 3 3.95 13.26 -7.58
N TRP A 4 2.77 12.92 -7.04
CA TRP A 4 2.61 12.03 -5.89
C TRP A 4 2.99 10.56 -6.18
N LEU A 5 2.87 10.11 -7.43
CA LEU A 5 3.24 8.75 -7.83
C LEU A 5 4.77 8.55 -7.90
N ALA A 6 5.53 9.62 -8.13
CA ALA A 6 6.99 9.54 -8.24
C ALA A 6 7.65 9.28 -6.88
N GLY A 7 7.12 9.85 -5.79
CA GLY A 7 7.63 9.58 -4.43
C GLY A 7 7.42 8.11 -4.02
N LEU A 8 6.27 7.54 -4.38
CA LEU A 8 5.91 6.15 -4.08
C LEU A 8 6.83 5.14 -4.80
N LEU A 9 7.22 5.47 -6.05
CA LEU A 9 8.15 4.64 -6.84
C LEU A 9 9.61 4.79 -6.41
N VAL A 10 10.05 5.98 -5.99
CA VAL A 10 11.46 6.22 -5.63
C VAL A 10 11.78 5.68 -4.23
N SER A 11 10.86 5.80 -3.27
CA SER A 11 11.08 5.35 -1.89
C SER A 11 10.68 3.90 -1.64
N GLY A 12 9.58 3.43 -2.24
CA GLY A 12 9.09 2.05 -2.11
C GLY A 12 9.63 1.10 -3.18
N GLY A 13 9.91 1.61 -4.38
CA GLY A 13 10.31 0.78 -5.52
C GLY A 13 11.68 0.11 -5.38
N LEU A 14 12.56 0.63 -4.53
CA LEU A 14 13.86 0.01 -4.26
C LEU A 14 13.75 -1.32 -3.48
N ARG A 15 12.60 -1.59 -2.83
CA ARG A 15 12.33 -2.89 -2.16
C ARG A 15 11.66 -3.93 -3.05
N LEU A 16 11.15 -3.55 -4.23
CA LEU A 16 10.42 -4.43 -5.15
C LEU A 16 11.27 -5.55 -5.79
N MET A 17 12.59 -5.58 -5.56
CA MET A 17 13.50 -6.55 -6.19
C MET A 17 13.49 -7.96 -5.57
N LYS A 18 12.69 -8.21 -4.51
CA LYS A 18 12.53 -9.54 -3.89
C LYS A 18 11.07 -9.97 -4.04
N GLY A 19 10.78 -10.89 -4.96
CA GLY A 19 9.44 -11.24 -5.48
C GLY A 19 8.33 -11.68 -4.51
N GLY A 20 8.51 -11.60 -3.19
CA GLY A 20 7.43 -11.67 -2.19
C GLY A 20 6.77 -10.31 -1.92
N ASP A 21 7.55 -9.23 -1.93
CA ASP A 21 7.09 -7.85 -1.65
C ASP A 21 6.08 -7.35 -2.70
N THR A 22 6.14 -7.89 -3.93
CA THR A 22 5.33 -7.42 -5.06
C THR A 22 3.83 -7.62 -4.84
N MET A 23 3.42 -8.71 -4.19
CA MET A 23 1.99 -8.99 -3.99
C MET A 23 1.38 -8.10 -2.92
N SER A 24 2.10 -7.84 -1.83
CA SER A 24 1.67 -6.91 -0.77
C SER A 24 1.48 -5.50 -1.31
N VAL A 25 2.38 -5.05 -2.19
CA VAL A 25 2.24 -3.75 -2.87
C VAL A 25 1.01 -3.72 -3.78
N ILE A 26 0.76 -4.79 -4.55
CA ILE A 26 -0.44 -4.88 -5.41
C ILE A 26 -1.72 -4.82 -4.56
N TYR A 27 -1.79 -5.56 -3.45
CA TYR A 27 -2.95 -5.54 -2.57
C TYR A 27 -3.17 -4.16 -1.93
N ALA A 28 -2.11 -3.49 -1.47
CA ALA A 28 -2.21 -2.12 -0.98
C ALA A 28 -2.78 -1.20 -2.07
N LEU A 29 -2.27 -1.29 -3.31
CA LEU A 29 -2.77 -0.52 -4.44
C LEU A 29 -4.25 -0.80 -4.77
N LEU A 30 -4.68 -2.06 -4.69
CA LEU A 30 -6.08 -2.44 -4.91
C LEU A 30 -7.00 -1.89 -3.82
N ILE A 31 -6.53 -1.82 -2.56
CA ILE A 31 -7.26 -1.21 -1.44
C ILE A 31 -7.37 0.30 -1.63
N ILE A 32 -6.26 0.97 -1.97
CA ILE A 32 -6.24 2.41 -2.27
C ILE A 32 -7.22 2.76 -3.41
N LYS A 33 -7.38 1.85 -4.38
CA LYS A 33 -8.34 2.01 -5.48
C LYS A 33 -9.77 1.59 -5.14
N GLY A 34 -10.03 1.09 -3.93
CA GLY A 34 -11.34 0.56 -3.51
C GLY A 34 -11.76 -0.72 -4.22
N LEU A 35 -10.83 -1.39 -4.92
CA LEU A 35 -11.11 -2.62 -5.69
C LEU A 35 -11.03 -3.87 -4.81
N LYS A 36 -10.36 -3.78 -3.66
CA LYS A 36 -10.29 -4.82 -2.64
C LYS A 36 -10.40 -4.21 -1.25
N THR A 37 -10.81 -5.03 -0.28
CA THR A 37 -10.78 -4.67 1.13
C THR A 37 -9.64 -5.39 1.84
N TYR A 38 -9.19 -4.86 2.97
CA TYR A 38 -8.11 -5.47 3.77
C TYR A 38 -8.42 -6.90 4.19
N ALA A 39 -9.68 -7.23 4.47
CA ALA A 39 -10.14 -8.59 4.76
C ALA A 39 -9.91 -9.60 3.62
N GLN A 40 -9.79 -9.12 2.38
CA GLN A 40 -9.51 -9.96 1.20
C GLN A 40 -8.00 -10.20 0.98
N VAL A 41 -7.14 -9.61 1.81
CA VAL A 41 -5.70 -9.81 1.77
C VAL A 41 -5.37 -11.11 2.51
N PRO A 42 -4.55 -12.00 1.92
CA PRO A 42 -4.04 -13.18 2.62
C PRO A 42 -3.37 -12.80 3.95
N VAL A 43 -3.68 -13.54 5.03
CA VAL A 43 -3.20 -13.24 6.40
C VAL A 43 -1.69 -13.04 6.48
N LYS A 44 -0.92 -13.77 5.67
CA LYS A 44 0.55 -13.67 5.62
C LYS A 44 1.05 -12.32 5.09
N LEU A 45 0.26 -11.63 4.25
CA LEU A 45 0.62 -10.37 3.59
C LEU A 45 -0.01 -9.14 4.28
N GLN A 46 -1.01 -9.35 5.14
CA GLN A 46 -1.70 -8.30 5.88
C GLN A 46 -0.74 -7.34 6.65
N PRO A 47 0.30 -7.82 7.35
CA PRO A 47 1.24 -6.94 8.04
C PRO A 47 2.01 -6.00 7.09
N GLU A 48 2.45 -6.54 5.95
CA GLU A 48 3.16 -5.76 4.93
C GLU A 48 2.21 -4.76 4.26
N VAL A 49 1.01 -5.18 3.87
CA VAL A 49 -0.02 -4.31 3.29
C VAL A 49 -0.34 -3.14 4.21
N LYS A 50 -0.49 -3.39 5.53
CA LYS A 50 -0.74 -2.34 6.51
C LYS A 50 0.41 -1.32 6.57
N THR A 51 1.64 -1.80 6.43
CA THR A 51 2.84 -0.94 6.40
C THR A 51 2.83 -0.04 5.16
N TYR A 52 2.45 -0.58 3.99
CA TYR A 52 2.33 0.20 2.75
C TYR A 52 1.17 1.21 2.79
N LEU A 53 0.03 0.86 3.38
CA LEU A 53 -1.11 1.78 3.57
C LEU A 53 -0.73 2.91 4.53
N ALA A 54 -0.13 2.60 5.68
CA ALA A 54 0.32 3.61 6.65
C ALA A 54 1.39 4.53 6.07
N ALA A 55 2.34 4.00 5.28
CA ALA A 55 3.33 4.81 4.57
C ALA A 55 2.72 5.71 3.48
N SER A 56 1.47 5.46 3.08
CA SER A 56 0.70 6.29 2.16
C SER A 56 -0.22 7.29 2.87
N ASP A 57 -0.12 7.40 4.21
CA ASP A 57 -1.03 8.16 5.07
C ASP A 57 -2.50 7.68 4.97
N LEU A 58 -2.69 6.39 4.71
CA LEU A 58 -4.01 5.76 4.56
C LEU A 58 -4.26 4.72 5.64
N ASP A 59 -5.53 4.61 6.03
CA ASP A 59 -6.03 3.59 6.93
C ASP A 59 -6.27 2.26 6.22
N GLU A 60 -6.79 1.27 6.95
CA GLU A 60 -7.08 -0.06 6.41
C GLU A 60 -8.23 -0.11 5.39
N ASN A 61 -9.00 0.98 5.27
CA ASN A 61 -10.08 1.14 4.31
C ASN A 61 -9.61 1.91 3.05
N GLY A 62 -8.35 2.36 3.02
CA GLY A 62 -7.84 3.21 1.94
C GLY A 62 -8.27 4.67 2.08
N GLU A 63 -8.73 5.08 3.26
CA GLU A 63 -9.11 6.45 3.57
C GLU A 63 -7.94 7.21 4.22
N PRO A 64 -7.87 8.55 4.09
CA PRO A 64 -6.84 9.35 4.74
C PRO A 64 -6.83 9.16 6.26
N LEU A 65 -5.66 8.90 6.83
CA LEU A 65 -5.49 8.94 8.29
C LEU A 65 -5.80 10.35 8.80
N PRO A 66 -6.44 10.49 9.98
CA PRO A 66 -6.72 11.81 10.54
C PRO A 66 -5.41 12.59 10.69
N ALA A 67 -5.44 13.84 10.24
CA ALA A 67 -4.29 14.74 10.34
C ALA A 67 -3.84 14.81 11.80
N LYS A 68 -2.54 14.55 12.02
CA LYS A 68 -1.92 14.59 13.34
C LYS A 68 -1.82 16.01 13.87
#